data_AF-B7GF05-F1
#
_entry.id   AF-B7GF05-F1
#
_cell.length_a   1.000
_cell.length_b   1.000
_cell.length_c   1.000
_cell.angle_alpha   90.00
_cell.angle_beta   90.00
_cell.angle_gamma   90.00
#
_symmetry.space_group_name_H-M   'P 1'
#
loop_
_entity.id
_entity.type
_entity.pdbx_description
1 polymer ?
#
loop_
_entity_poly.entity_id
_entity_poly.type
_entity_poly.pdbx_seq_one_letter_code
_entity_poly.pdbx_strand_id
1 'polypeptide(L)'
;MSIEQRIEKLEYYCSLMLDMIAPEKKPFYALVIRYGLEKEEVESILRLCEQLSEQYKQQKEEGFVIFTSLFTQFANALHPNLPLAETIDALKQQQLFVPLMTEFQRLLHTLNE
;
A
#
# COMPACT_ATOMS: atom_id res chain seq x y z
N MET A 1 -20.78 31.10 6.85
CA MET A 1 -19.73 30.06 6.87
C MET A 1 -19.14 30.00 5.49
N SER A 2 -17.83 30.27 5.34
CA SER A 2 -17.16 30.26 4.04
C SER A 2 -16.90 28.83 3.54
N ILE A 3 -16.43 28.69 2.31
CA ILE A 3 -16.02 27.39 1.76
C ILE A 3 -14.79 26.88 2.51
N GLU A 4 -13.84 27.75 2.83
CA GLU A 4 -12.63 27.43 3.58
C GLU A 4 -12.99 26.88 4.96
N GLN A 5 -13.90 27.53 5.68
CA GLN A 5 -14.39 27.05 6.99
C GLN A 5 -15.11 25.70 6.90
N ARG A 6 -15.73 25.39 5.75
CA ARG A 6 -16.34 24.06 5.51
C ARG A 6 -15.28 23.00 5.26
N ILE A 7 -14.21 23.33 4.55
CA ILE A 7 -13.09 22.42 4.27
C ILE A 7 -12.32 22.12 5.54
N GLU A 8 -11.92 23.14 6.30
CA GLU A 8 -11.23 22.97 7.59
C GLU A 8 -12.02 22.08 8.55
N LYS A 9 -13.35 22.25 8.58
CA LYS A 9 -14.24 21.42 9.39
C LYS A 9 -14.26 19.96 8.93
N LEU A 10 -14.22 19.71 7.62
CA LEU A 10 -14.18 18.36 7.06
C LEU A 10 -12.83 17.69 7.34
N GLU A 11 -11.72 18.41 7.15
CA GLU A 11 -10.37 17.92 7.46
C GLU A 11 -10.24 17.56 8.94
N TYR A 12 -10.76 18.41 9.83
CA TYR A 12 -10.79 18.12 11.26
C TYR A 12 -11.65 16.89 11.61
N TYR A 13 -12.78 16.70 10.95
CA TYR A 13 -13.57 15.47 11.15
C TYR A 13 -12.85 14.23 10.61
N CYS A 14 -12.14 14.34 9.49
CA CYS A 14 -11.32 13.25 8.96
C CYS A 14 -10.19 12.87 9.93
N SER A 15 -9.52 13.83 10.57
CA SER A 15 -8.49 13.52 11.57
C SER A 15 -9.07 12.82 12.81
N LEU A 16 -10.20 13.29 13.33
CA LEU A 16 -10.89 12.60 14.43
C LEU A 16 -11.34 11.19 14.04
N MET A 17 -11.83 11.00 12.82
CA MET A 17 -12.21 9.68 12.31
C MET A 17 -10.99 8.75 12.20
N LEU A 18 -9.83 9.25 11.79
CA LEU A 18 -8.59 8.47 11.80
C LEU A 18 -8.22 8.00 13.22
N ASP A 19 -8.32 8.88 14.21
CA ASP A 19 -8.04 8.53 15.61
C ASP A 19 -9.03 7.49 16.16
N MET A 20 -10.25 7.45 15.63
CA MET A 20 -11.28 6.47 16.00
C MET A 20 -11.17 5.14 15.25
N ILE A 21 -10.61 5.13 14.04
CA ILE A 21 -10.42 3.91 13.26
C ILE A 21 -9.39 3.08 14.00
N ALA A 22 -9.71 1.81 14.26
CA ALA A 22 -8.73 0.82 14.69
C ALA A 22 -7.73 0.60 13.54
N PRO A 23 -6.52 1.21 13.58
CA PRO A 23 -5.59 1.17 12.46
C PRO A 23 -5.16 -0.27 12.17
N GLU A 24 -5.23 -1.18 13.17
CA GLU A 24 -5.06 -2.62 12.97
C GLU A 24 -6.00 -3.26 11.94
N LYS A 25 -7.18 -2.70 11.66
CA LYS A 25 -8.14 -3.28 10.70
C LYS A 25 -7.92 -2.83 9.27
N LYS A 26 -7.49 -1.58 9.08
CA LYS A 26 -7.28 -0.95 7.77
C LYS A 26 -5.97 -0.15 7.71
N PRO A 27 -4.81 -0.79 7.99
CA PRO A 27 -3.54 -0.09 8.12
C PRO A 27 -3.06 0.58 6.82
N PHE A 28 -3.39 0.03 5.65
CA PHE A 28 -3.04 0.66 4.38
C PHE A 28 -3.85 1.94 4.14
N TYR A 29 -5.14 1.96 4.48
CA TYR A 29 -5.93 3.18 4.35
C TYR A 29 -5.55 4.24 5.39
N ALA A 30 -5.16 3.82 6.60
CA ALA A 30 -4.57 4.74 7.57
C ALA A 30 -3.27 5.37 7.04
N LEU A 31 -2.42 4.59 6.38
CA LEU A 31 -1.21 5.08 5.68
C LEU A 31 -1.54 6.12 4.61
N VAL A 32 -2.50 5.80 3.73
CA VAL A 32 -2.96 6.68 2.65
C VAL A 32 -3.36 8.04 3.18
N ILE A 33 -4.19 8.07 4.24
CA ILE A 33 -4.70 9.33 4.78
C ILE A 33 -3.60 10.07 5.55
N ARG A 34 -2.76 9.36 6.31
CA ARG A 34 -1.64 9.95 7.07
C ARG A 34 -0.62 10.65 6.17
N TYR A 35 -0.33 10.07 5.01
CA TYR A 35 0.60 10.63 4.04
C TYR A 35 -0.08 11.53 2.99
N GLY A 36 -1.40 11.75 3.10
CA GLY A 36 -2.14 12.70 2.28
C GLY A 36 -2.18 12.33 0.79
N LEU A 37 -2.24 11.04 0.46
CA LEU A 37 -2.25 10.61 -0.94
C LEU A 37 -3.54 11.05 -1.64
N GLU A 38 -3.39 11.47 -2.89
CA GLU A 38 -4.51 11.75 -3.78
C GLU A 38 -5.15 10.45 -4.28
N LYS A 39 -6.42 10.55 -4.69
CA LYS A 39 -7.20 9.39 -5.14
C LYS A 39 -6.49 8.64 -6.27
N GLU A 40 -5.97 9.38 -7.24
CA GLU A 40 -5.29 8.86 -8.42
C GLU A 40 -4.01 8.10 -8.02
N GLU A 41 -3.31 8.53 -6.98
CA GLU A 41 -2.10 7.88 -6.46
C GLU A 41 -2.45 6.55 -5.80
N VAL A 42 -3.50 6.54 -4.97
CA VAL A 42 -4.01 5.33 -4.30
C VAL A 42 -4.48 4.31 -5.34
N GLU A 43 -5.29 4.74 -6.30
CA GLU A 43 -5.80 3.88 -7.37
C GLU A 43 -4.67 3.35 -8.27
N SER A 44 -3.62 4.12 -8.48
CA SER A 44 -2.46 3.68 -9.27
C SER A 44 -1.67 2.59 -8.55
N ILE A 45 -1.44 2.72 -7.24
CA ILE A 45 -0.77 1.68 -6.43
C ILE A 45 -1.60 0.40 -6.39
N LEU A 46 -2.92 0.50 -6.18
CA LEU A 46 -3.79 -0.67 -6.13
C LEU A 46 -3.86 -1.40 -7.49
N ARG A 47 -3.96 -0.66 -8.59
CA ARG A 47 -3.91 -1.23 -9.95
C ARG A 47 -2.58 -1.92 -10.23
N LEU A 48 -1.46 -1.33 -9.82
CA LEU A 48 -0.16 -1.96 -9.93
C LEU A 48 -0.11 -3.26 -9.13
N CYS A 49 -0.62 -3.27 -7.90
CA CYS A 49 -0.65 -4.49 -7.07
C CYS A 49 -1.50 -5.60 -7.70
N GLU A 50 -2.63 -5.27 -8.32
CA GLU A 50 -3.43 -6.23 -9.09
C GLU A 50 -2.63 -6.82 -10.25
N GLN A 51 -2.00 -5.96 -11.06
CA GLN A 51 -1.18 -6.40 -12.20
C GLN A 51 -0.02 -7.30 -11.77
N LEU A 52 0.72 -6.91 -10.73
CA LEU A 52 1.84 -7.69 -10.21
C LEU A 52 1.37 -8.99 -9.55
N SER A 53 0.19 -9.02 -8.93
CA SER A 53 -0.36 -10.23 -8.33
C SER A 53 -0.73 -11.27 -9.39
N GLU A 54 -1.30 -10.82 -10.51
CA GLU A 54 -1.60 -11.68 -11.65
C GLU A 54 -0.31 -12.23 -12.29
N GLN A 55 0.69 -11.36 -12.52
CA GLN A 55 2.00 -11.79 -13.01
C GLN A 55 2.68 -12.78 -12.06
N TYR A 56 2.62 -12.54 -10.75
CA TYR A 56 3.16 -13.44 -9.74
C TYR A 56 2.51 -14.83 -9.80
N LYS A 57 1.18 -14.86 -9.94
CA LYS A 57 0.44 -16.12 -10.07
C LYS A 57 0.86 -16.89 -11.33
N GLN A 58 0.93 -16.21 -12.46
CA GLN A 58 1.38 -16.80 -13.74
C GLN A 58 2.81 -17.36 -13.63
N GLN A 59 3.75 -16.56 -13.12
CA GLN A 59 5.14 -16.97 -12.91
C GLN A 59 5.23 -18.19 -11.97
N LYS A 60 4.41 -18.26 -10.91
CA LYS A 60 4.33 -19.43 -10.03
C LYS A 60 3.84 -20.68 -10.75
N GLU A 61 2.81 -20.56 -11.59
CA GLU A 61 2.28 -21.67 -12.40
C GLU A 61 3.32 -22.16 -13.43
N GLU A 62 4.17 -21.26 -13.93
CA GLU A 62 5.30 -21.56 -14.82
C GLU A 62 6.54 -22.12 -14.10
N GLY A 63 6.51 -22.21 -12.76
CA GLY A 63 7.59 -22.80 -11.96
C GLY A 63 8.71 -21.83 -11.53
N PHE A 64 8.49 -20.52 -11.65
CA PHE A 64 9.45 -19.52 -11.17
C PHE A 64 9.55 -19.53 -9.64
N VAL A 65 10.77 -19.26 -9.16
CA VAL A 65 11.08 -19.17 -7.72
C VAL A 65 11.69 -17.84 -7.31
N ILE A 66 12.04 -16.97 -8.26
CA ILE A 66 12.64 -15.65 -8.02
C ILE A 66 11.69 -14.57 -8.55
N PHE A 67 11.34 -13.61 -7.70
CA PHE A 67 10.36 -12.55 -7.99
C PHE A 67 10.91 -11.13 -7.79
N THR A 68 12.24 -10.99 -7.75
CA THR A 68 12.91 -9.70 -7.52
C THR A 68 12.50 -8.65 -8.55
N SER A 69 12.21 -9.04 -9.79
CA SER A 69 11.73 -8.11 -10.82
C SER A 69 10.37 -7.48 -10.47
N LEU A 70 9.44 -8.25 -9.89
CA LEU A 70 8.14 -7.75 -9.44
C LEU A 70 8.31 -6.82 -8.24
N PHE A 71 9.21 -7.17 -7.32
CA PHE A 71 9.54 -6.36 -6.16
C PHE A 71 10.14 -5.00 -6.55
N THR A 72 11.12 -4.99 -7.45
CA THR A 72 11.73 -3.75 -7.95
C THR A 72 10.71 -2.86 -8.67
N GLN A 73 9.80 -3.45 -9.45
CA GLN A 73 8.71 -2.70 -10.08
C GLN A 73 7.80 -2.04 -9.03
N PHE A 74 7.43 -2.78 -7.98
CA PHE A 74 6.64 -2.23 -6.89
C PHE A 74 7.38 -1.09 -6.16
N ALA A 75 8.65 -1.30 -5.80
CA ALA A 75 9.45 -0.30 -5.10
C ALA A 75 9.64 0.99 -5.91
N ASN A 76 9.83 0.89 -7.22
CA ASN A 76 10.02 2.05 -8.10
C ASN A 76 8.75 2.85 -8.34
N ALA A 77 7.58 2.19 -8.32
CA ALA A 77 6.30 2.83 -8.59
C ALA A 77 5.56 3.26 -7.32
N LEU A 78 6.06 2.87 -6.15
CA LEU A 78 5.52 3.32 -4.88
C LEU A 78 5.74 4.83 -4.72
N HIS A 79 4.70 5.53 -4.26
CA HIS A 79 4.79 6.96 -4.00
C HIS A 79 5.94 7.27 -3.02
N PRO A 80 6.79 8.29 -3.28
CA PRO A 80 8.01 8.53 -2.48
C PRO A 80 7.76 8.82 -1.00
N ASN A 81 6.58 9.31 -0.65
CA ASN A 81 6.20 9.54 0.75
C ASN A 81 5.80 8.26 1.49
N LEU A 82 5.54 7.16 0.79
CA LEU A 82 5.15 5.89 1.42
C LEU A 82 6.38 5.03 1.73
N PRO A 83 6.60 4.64 3.00
CA PRO A 83 7.68 3.73 3.33
C PRO A 83 7.41 2.34 2.75
N LEU A 84 8.37 1.80 1.99
CA LEU A 84 8.22 0.54 1.27
C LEU A 84 7.85 -0.63 2.19
N ALA A 85 8.62 -0.86 3.24
CA ALA A 85 8.39 -1.94 4.19
C ALA A 85 7.05 -1.80 4.92
N GLU A 86 6.73 -0.59 5.40
CA GLU A 86 5.47 -0.32 6.10
C GLU A 86 4.26 -0.52 5.17
N THR A 87 4.38 -0.15 3.90
CA THR A 87 3.31 -0.33 2.91
C THR A 87 3.07 -1.81 2.62
N ILE A 88 4.12 -2.61 2.45
CA ILE A 88 4.01 -4.06 2.23
C ILE A 88 3.32 -4.74 3.42
N ASP A 89 3.75 -4.40 4.64
CA ASP A 89 3.16 -4.93 5.86
C ASP A 89 1.70 -4.52 6.01
N ALA A 90 1.38 -3.25 5.74
CA ALA A 90 0.02 -2.75 5.84
C ALA A 90 -0.93 -3.38 4.82
N LEU A 91 -0.51 -3.52 3.55
CA LEU A 91 -1.30 -4.22 2.53
C LEU A 91 -1.57 -5.67 2.95
N LYS A 92 -0.54 -6.37 3.43
CA LYS A 92 -0.66 -7.74 3.92
C LYS A 92 -1.59 -7.87 5.13
N GLN A 93 -1.42 -7.04 6.16
CA GLN A 93 -2.26 -7.03 7.36
C GLN A 93 -3.72 -6.74 7.03
N GLN A 94 -3.95 -5.86 6.04
CA GLN A 94 -5.28 -5.54 5.53
C GLN A 94 -5.89 -6.63 4.63
N GLN A 95 -5.20 -7.77 4.45
CA GLN A 95 -5.61 -8.89 3.58
C GLN A 95 -5.70 -8.51 2.10
N LEU A 96 -4.87 -7.56 1.65
CA LEU A 96 -4.74 -7.17 0.25
C LEU A 96 -3.50 -7.81 -0.38
N PHE A 97 -3.68 -8.46 -1.52
CA PHE A 97 -2.58 -9.04 -2.32
C PHE A 97 -1.64 -9.96 -1.52
N VAL A 98 -2.19 -10.69 -0.54
CA VAL A 98 -1.43 -11.42 0.49
C VAL A 98 -0.30 -12.31 -0.06
N PRO A 99 -0.50 -13.10 -1.14
CA PRO A 99 0.57 -13.93 -1.68
C PRO A 99 1.76 -13.11 -2.20
N LEU A 100 1.48 -12.02 -2.92
CA LEU A 100 2.49 -11.12 -3.45
C LEU A 100 3.22 -10.38 -2.33
N MET A 101 2.48 -9.80 -1.39
CA MET A 101 3.07 -9.05 -0.26
C MET A 101 3.91 -9.94 0.64
N THR A 102 3.54 -11.22 0.80
CA THR A 102 4.36 -12.19 1.55
C THR A 102 5.68 -12.50 0.85
N GLU A 103 5.70 -12.55 -0.49
CA GLU A 103 6.94 -12.69 -1.25
C GLU A 103 7.81 -11.44 -1.13
N PHE A 104 7.21 -10.25 -1.25
CA PHE A 104 7.93 -8.99 -1.11
C PHE A 104 8.53 -8.79 0.29
N GLN A 105 7.80 -9.19 1.33
CA GLN A 105 8.31 -9.17 2.69
C GLN A 105 9.54 -10.09 2.85
N ARG A 106 9.51 -11.29 2.24
CA ARG A 106 10.67 -12.19 2.22
C ARG A 106 11.88 -11.56 1.52
N LEU A 107 11.66 -10.96 0.34
CA LEU A 107 12.72 -10.29 -0.42
C LEU A 107 13.32 -9.09 0.33
N LEU A 108 12.50 -8.32 1.06
CA LEU A 108 12.98 -7.24 1.92
C LEU A 108 13.95 -7.72 2.99
N HIS A 109 13.69 -8.88 3.60
CA HIS A 109 14.59 -9.46 4.60
C HIS A 109 15.89 -9.94 3.97
N THR A 110 15.84 -10.57 2.79
CA THR A 110 17.05 -11.06 2.11
C THR A 110 17.95 -9.94 1.58
N LEU A 111 17.40 -8.78 1.22
CA LEU A 111 18.16 -7.66 0.64
C LEU A 111 18.76 -6.69 1.68
N ASN A 112 18.31 -6.76 2.94
CA ASN A 112 18.80 -5.93 4.03
C ASN A 112 19.90 -6.61 4.89
N GLU A 113 20.31 -7.83 4.50
CA GLU A 113 21.48 -8.56 5.03
C GLU A 113 22.70 -8.36 4.13
#